data_AF-A0A955E653-F1
#
_entry.id   AF-A0A955E653-F1
#
_cell.length_a   1.000
_cell.length_b   1.000
_cell.length_c   1.000
_cell.angle_alpha   90.00
_cell.angle_beta   90.00
_cell.angle_gamma   90.00
#
_symmetry.space_group_name_H-M   'P 1'
#
loop_
_entity.id
_entity.type
_entity.pdbx_description
1 polymer ?
#
loop_
_entity_poly.entity_id
_entity_poly.type
_entity_poly.pdbx_seq_one_letter_code
_entity_poly.pdbx_strand_id
1 'polypeptide(L)'
;IEMMMAKKIKNRYKDCTDLLVDLRALKNGETPPIAHKDVFHADDLASLAAAEAAVQTVIPEDESKRGQKSAMDHLLWPPFLILAALLVLSLILHIVQMAS
;
A
#
# COMPACT_ATOMS: atom_id res chain seq x y z
N ILE A 1 23.15 3.85 -1.81
CA ILE A 1 22.14 4.72 -1.15
C ILE A 1 22.72 6.07 -0.70
N GLU A 2 23.96 6.14 -0.25
CA GLU A 2 24.60 7.38 0.21
C GLU A 2 24.60 8.51 -0.85
N MET A 3 24.92 8.18 -2.11
CA MET A 3 24.80 9.10 -3.24
C MET A 3 23.36 9.64 -3.44
N MET A 4 22.32 8.88 -3.09
CA MET A 4 20.93 9.40 -3.15
C MET A 4 20.66 10.40 -2.02
N MET A 5 21.31 10.22 -0.87
CA MET A 5 21.15 11.04 0.33
C MET A 5 22.17 12.18 0.44
N ALA A 6 23.06 12.34 -0.54
CA ALA A 6 24.14 13.30 -0.45
C ALA A 6 23.62 14.74 -0.26
N LYS A 7 24.16 15.45 0.73
CA LYS A 7 23.73 16.80 1.13
C LYS A 7 23.93 17.84 0.02
N LYS A 8 24.93 17.65 -0.86
CA LYS A 8 25.17 18.50 -2.02
C LYS A 8 24.55 17.85 -3.25
N ILE A 9 23.74 18.61 -3.98
CA ILE A 9 23.08 18.15 -5.22
C ILE A 9 24.09 17.59 -6.24
N LYS A 10 25.27 18.21 -6.34
CA LYS A 10 26.36 17.80 -7.24
C LYS A 10 26.95 16.40 -6.93
N ASN A 11 26.70 15.89 -5.72
CA ASN A 11 27.14 14.56 -5.27
C ASN A 11 26.00 13.54 -5.35
N ARG A 12 24.83 13.91 -5.87
CA ARG A 12 23.74 12.97 -6.16
C ARG A 12 23.85 12.46 -7.59
N TYR A 13 23.12 11.39 -7.90
CA TYR A 13 22.88 10.99 -9.28
C TYR A 13 22.35 12.19 -10.07
N LYS A 14 22.89 12.41 -11.26
CA LYS A 14 22.45 13.52 -12.13
C LYS A 14 21.03 13.27 -12.62
N ASP A 15 20.77 12.05 -13.06
CA ASP A 15 19.50 11.63 -13.62
C ASP A 15 19.06 10.27 -13.06
N CYS A 16 17.75 9.99 -13.13
CA CYS A 16 17.21 8.69 -12.73
C CYS A 16 17.75 7.53 -13.57
N THR A 17 18.18 7.80 -14.80
CA THR A 17 18.78 6.80 -15.69
C THR A 17 20.09 6.25 -15.11
N ASP A 18 20.92 7.11 -14.52
CA ASP A 18 22.19 6.71 -13.90
C ASP A 18 21.95 5.82 -12.67
N LEU A 19 20.91 6.13 -11.89
CA LEU A 19 20.48 5.29 -10.77
C LEU A 19 20.03 3.91 -11.23
N LEU A 20 19.27 3.84 -12.33
CA LEU A 20 18.79 2.56 -12.88
C LEU A 20 19.92 1.69 -13.44
N VAL A 21 20.97 2.30 -13.99
CA VAL A 21 22.17 1.60 -14.45
C VAL A 21 22.86 0.91 -13.26
N ASP A 22 23.06 1.63 -12.17
CA ASP A 22 23.67 1.08 -10.95
C ASP A 22 22.79 -0.01 -10.32
N LEU A 23 21.46 0.17 -10.27
CA LEU A 23 20.55 -0.86 -9.75
C LEU A 23 20.53 -2.13 -10.62
N ARG A 24 20.69 -1.99 -11.94
CA ARG A 24 20.79 -3.14 -12.85
C ARG A 24 22.12 -3.88 -12.66
N ALA A 25 23.22 -3.18 -12.44
CA ALA A 25 24.51 -3.78 -12.10
C ALA A 25 24.42 -4.56 -10.77
N LEU A 26 23.81 -3.97 -9.74
CA LEU A 26 23.55 -4.65 -8.46
C LEU A 26 22.73 -5.93 -8.64
N LYS A 27 21.67 -5.88 -9.46
CA LYS A 27 20.83 -7.06 -9.75
C LYS A 27 21.65 -8.19 -10.39
N ASN A 28 22.67 -7.85 -11.18
CA ASN A 28 23.54 -8.81 -11.84
C ASN A 28 24.73 -9.24 -10.95
N GLY A 29 24.84 -8.72 -9.73
CA GLY A 29 25.96 -8.99 -8.82
C GLY A 29 27.25 -8.25 -9.18
N GLU A 30 27.18 -7.26 -10.07
CA GLU A 30 28.32 -6.43 -10.48
C GLU A 30 28.42 -5.19 -9.57
N THR A 31 29.63 -4.66 -9.41
CA THR A 31 29.84 -3.45 -8.60
C THR A 31 29.32 -2.21 -9.34
N PRO A 32 28.48 -1.38 -8.68
CA PRO A 32 27.82 -0.24 -9.33
C PRO A 32 28.85 0.80 -9.79
N PRO A 33 29.06 1.02 -11.10
CA PRO A 33 30.16 1.81 -11.62
C PRO A 33 30.14 3.29 -11.17
N ILE A 34 28.97 3.84 -10.85
CA ILE A 34 28.82 5.27 -10.49
C ILE A 34 28.88 5.46 -8.97
N ALA A 35 28.23 4.60 -8.20
CA ALA A 35 28.34 4.56 -6.74
C ALA A 35 29.58 3.80 -6.24
N HIS A 36 30.79 4.23 -6.64
CA HIS A 36 32.02 3.78 -5.99
C HIS A 36 32.45 4.76 -4.90
N LYS A 37 32.26 4.36 -3.65
CA LYS A 37 33.10 4.61 -2.45
C LYS A 37 32.25 4.52 -1.20
N ASP A 38 32.10 3.31 -0.69
CA ASP A 38 32.83 2.84 0.49
C ASP A 38 32.26 1.45 0.74
N VAL A 39 33.16 0.47 0.79
CA VAL A 39 32.80 -0.94 0.93
C VAL A 39 32.09 -1.06 2.27
N PHE A 40 30.76 -1.12 2.25
CA PHE A 40 29.99 -1.57 3.41
C PHE A 40 30.59 -2.91 3.81
N HIS A 41 31.24 -2.95 4.97
CA HIS A 41 31.74 -4.22 5.49
C HIS A 41 30.51 -5.10 5.71
N ALA A 42 30.57 -6.37 5.31
CA ALA A 42 29.44 -7.30 5.39
C ALA A 42 28.85 -7.36 6.82
N ASP A 43 29.67 -7.06 7.82
CA ASP A 43 29.30 -6.96 9.23
C ASP A 43 28.31 -5.82 9.52
N ASP A 44 28.43 -4.68 8.85
CA ASP A 44 27.50 -3.56 9.01
C ASP A 44 26.11 -3.91 8.46
N LEU A 45 26.07 -4.62 7.32
CA LEU A 45 24.81 -5.10 6.73
C LEU A 45 24.14 -6.18 7.59
N ALA A 46 24.93 -7.08 8.19
CA ALA A 46 24.42 -8.09 9.12
C ALA A 46 23.84 -7.45 10.38
N SER A 47 24.50 -6.41 10.91
CA SER A 47 24.00 -5.66 12.07
C SER A 47 22.69 -4.92 11.77
N LEU A 48 22.55 -4.36 10.56
CA LEU A 48 21.35 -3.67 10.12
C LEU A 48 20.18 -4.65 9.95
N ALA A 49 20.43 -5.81 9.34
CA ALA A 49 19.42 -6.86 9.19
C ALA A 49 18.95 -7.42 10.54
N ALA A 50 19.87 -7.58 11.50
CA ALA A 50 19.51 -7.97 12.86
C ALA A 50 18.71 -6.88 13.59
N ALA A 51 19.04 -5.61 13.39
CA ALA A 51 18.28 -4.49 13.94
C ALA A 51 16.88 -4.39 13.32
N GLU A 52 16.73 -4.58 12.00
CA GLU A 52 15.42 -4.62 11.33
C GLU A 52 14.57 -5.82 11.78
N ALA A 53 15.17 -6.99 12.02
CA ALA A 53 14.48 -8.16 12.56
C ALA A 53 14.04 -7.98 14.03
N ALA A 54 14.77 -7.18 14.82
CA ALA A 54 14.44 -6.89 16.21
C ALA A 54 13.32 -5.83 16.35
N VAL A 55 13.08 -5.04 15.29
CA VAL A 55 12.00 -4.05 15.27
C VAL A 55 10.74 -4.73 14.74
N GLN A 56 9.74 -4.91 15.61
CA GLN A 56 8.37 -5.18 15.17
C GLN A 56 7.84 -3.95 14.45
N THR A 57 8.10 -3.87 13.15
CA THR A 57 7.42 -2.92 12.28
C THR A 57 5.99 -3.42 12.10
N VAL A 58 5.04 -2.74 12.73
CA VAL A 58 3.64 -2.85 12.38
C VAL A 58 3.52 -2.27 10.97
N ILE A 59 3.60 -3.14 9.95
CA ILE A 59 3.27 -2.76 8.58
C ILE A 59 1.83 -2.25 8.64
N PRO A 60 1.55 -0.98 8.27
CA PRO A 60 0.19 -0.51 8.20
C PRO A 60 -0.56 -1.40 7.22
N GLU A 61 -1.52 -2.18 7.70
CA GLU A 61 -2.37 -2.98 6.83
C GLU A 61 -3.11 -2.05 5.87
N ASP A 62 -3.07 -2.38 4.59
CA ASP A 62 -3.78 -1.64 3.55
C ASP A 62 -5.29 -1.81 3.74
N GLU A 63 -5.89 -0.88 4.48
CA GLU A 63 -7.32 -0.78 4.75
C GLU A 63 -8.15 -0.52 3.48
N SER A 64 -7.54 -0.23 2.33
CA SER A 64 -8.26 0.06 1.08
C SER A 64 -9.14 -1.12 0.63
N LYS A 65 -8.80 -2.36 1.03
CA LYS A 65 -9.57 -3.56 0.72
C LYS A 65 -10.61 -3.92 1.78
N ARG A 66 -10.57 -3.31 2.96
CA ARG A 66 -11.52 -3.57 4.06
C ARG A 66 -12.93 -3.04 3.77
N GLY A 67 -13.04 -2.17 2.76
CA GLY A 67 -14.29 -1.52 2.35
C GLY A 67 -14.97 -2.10 1.11
N GLN A 68 -14.43 -3.14 0.45
CA GLN A 68 -15.10 -3.76 -0.69
C GLN A 68 -16.22 -4.69 -0.19
N LYS A 69 -17.26 -4.07 0.40
CA LYS A 69 -18.49 -4.74 0.78
C LYS A 69 -19.10 -5.32 -0.48
N SER A 70 -19.30 -6.63 -0.50
CA SER A 70 -19.92 -7.31 -1.64
C SER A 70 -21.32 -6.73 -1.85
N ALA A 71 -21.83 -6.73 -3.08
CA ALA A 71 -23.20 -6.28 -3.36
C ALA A 71 -24.24 -7.02 -2.49
N MET A 72 -23.93 -8.26 -2.07
CA MET A 72 -24.75 -9.03 -1.13
C MET A 72 -24.70 -8.51 0.30
N ASP A 73 -23.58 -7.96 0.77
CA ASP A 73 -23.47 -7.36 2.11
C ASP A 73 -24.32 -6.10 2.23
N HIS A 74 -24.47 -5.35 1.13
CA HIS A 74 -25.37 -4.20 1.07
C HIS A 74 -26.85 -4.60 1.08
N LEU A 75 -27.19 -5.77 0.54
CA LEU A 75 -28.57 -6.27 0.50
C LEU A 75 -29.05 -6.79 1.86
N LEU A 76 -28.14 -7.38 2.66
CA LEU A 76 -28.41 -7.85 4.02
C LEU A 76 -28.22 -6.76 5.09
N TRP A 77 -27.97 -5.51 4.68
CA TRP A 77 -27.69 -4.42 5.60
C TRP A 77 -28.97 -3.97 6.35
N PRO A 78 -28.97 -3.83 7.69
CA PRO A 78 -30.19 -3.51 8.45
C PRO A 78 -30.97 -2.27 7.97
N PRO A 79 -30.34 -1.15 7.56
CA PRO A 79 -31.06 -0.01 7.01
C PRO A 79 -31.83 -0.32 5.71
N PHE A 80 -31.27 -1.19 4.85
CA PHE A 80 -31.90 -1.59 3.60
C PHE A 80 -33.15 -2.45 3.86
N LEU A 81 -33.08 -3.37 4.83
CA LEU A 81 -34.24 -4.18 5.25
C LEU A 81 -35.38 -3.33 5.81
N ILE A 82 -35.05 -2.31 6.62
CA ILE A 82 -36.05 -1.37 7.15
C ILE A 82 -36.71 -0.59 6.01
N LEU A 83 -35.92 -0.09 5.05
CA LEU A 83 -36.44 0.61 3.87
C LEU A 83 -37.36 -0.29 3.04
N ALA A 84 -36.94 -1.53 2.78
CA ALA A 84 -37.73 -2.50 2.03
C ALA A 84 -39.06 -2.85 2.74
N ALA A 85 -39.03 -3.02 4.07
CA ALA A 85 -40.23 -3.28 4.85
C ALA A 85 -41.21 -2.09 4.83
N LEU A 86 -40.70 -0.86 4.98
CA LEU A 86 -41.51 0.36 4.87
C LEU A 86 -42.14 0.51 3.48
N LEU A 87 -41.40 0.17 2.43
CA LEU A 87 -41.90 0.19 1.05
C LEU A 87 -43.05 -0.80 0.88
N VAL A 88 -42.88 -2.05 1.33
CA VAL A 88 -43.93 -3.08 1.25
C VAL A 88 -45.17 -2.66 2.03
N LEU A 89 -45.01 -2.13 3.25
CA LEU A 89 -46.11 -1.64 4.07
C LEU A 89 -46.86 -0.50 3.36
N SER A 90 -46.13 0.46 2.80
CA SER A 90 -46.71 1.57 2.02
C SER A 90 -47.53 1.05 0.83
N LEU A 91 -47.02 0.05 0.12
CA LEU A 91 -47.67 -0.53 -1.05
C LEU A 91 -48.96 -1.26 -0.68
N ILE A 92 -48.95 -2.03 0.42
CA ILE A 92 -50.14 -2.72 0.95
C ILE A 92 -51.22 -1.70 1.34
N LEU A 93 -50.84 -0.66 2.09
CA LEU A 93 -51.78 0.39 2.49
C LEU A 93 -52.39 1.09 1.27
N HIS A 94 -51.58 1.38 0.25
CA HIS A 94 -52.07 1.98 -1.00
C HIS A 94 -53.06 1.07 -1.75
N ILE A 95 -52.77 -0.23 -1.83
CA ILE A 95 -53.66 -1.19 -2.50
C ILE A 95 -55.00 -1.30 -1.76
N VAL A 96 -54.97 -1.39 -0.43
CA VAL A 96 -56.19 -1.46 0.39
C VAL A 96 -57.02 -0.20 0.22
N GLN A 97 -56.39 0.98 0.25
CA GLN A 97 -57.08 2.26 0.07
C GLN A 97 -57.65 2.43 -1.35
N MET A 98 -56.98 1.87 -2.37
CA MET A 98 -57.50 1.88 -3.75
C MET A 98 -58.67 0.92 -3.93
N ALA A 99 -58.70 -0.17 -3.16
CA ALA A 99 -59.76 -1.19 -3.24
C ALA A 99 -61.00 -0.87 -2.38
N SER A 100 -60.86 -0.02 -1.35
CA SER A 100 -61.95 0.50 -0.51
C SER A 100 -62.64 1.70 -1.12
#